data_AF-A0A0Q0DUT7-F1
#
_entry.id   AF-A0A0Q0DUT7-F1
#
_cell.length_a   1.000
_cell.length_b   1.000
_cell.length_c   1.000
_cell.angle_alpha   90.00
_cell.angle_beta   90.00
_cell.angle_gamma   90.00
#
_symmetry.space_group_name_H-M   'P 1'
#
loop_
_entity.id
_entity.type
_entity.pdbx_description
1 polymer ?
#
loop_
_entity_poly.entity_id
_entity_poly.type
_entity_poly.pdbx_seq_one_letter_code
_entity_poly.pdbx_strand_id
1 'polypeptide(L)'
;MFRAERQRKAGELIVSREPLTGLDDAARSQALLALVRRKGLELLPWTPELRQWQARVALLRSLDIDKSATSEWPDLSDAQLLATLENWLMPYLGKVTRLSHFSQLDLSSILRNLLPWPLPQQLEAQAPQTIQVPSGSNIRIDYSEQPPILSVRLQELFGLSDTPRIANGRQVLKLHLLSPARRPVQVTQDLANFWRSTYIEVKKDLKGRYPKHYWPDDPLVAEATARVKPRGT
;
A
#
# COMPACT_ATOMS: atom_id res chain seq x y z
N MET A 1 -18.33 -10.35 -24.19
CA MET A 1 -17.98 -11.31 -25.28
C MET A 1 -16.83 -10.71 -26.05
N PHE A 2 -15.68 -11.38 -26.21
CA PHE A 2 -14.65 -10.89 -27.14
C PHE A 2 -15.18 -11.07 -28.55
N ARG A 3 -15.26 -9.99 -29.33
CA ARG A 3 -15.62 -10.03 -30.74
C ARG A 3 -14.34 -9.77 -31.53
N ALA A 4 -13.76 -10.83 -32.07
CA ALA A 4 -12.66 -10.76 -33.00
C ALA A 4 -13.24 -10.75 -34.41
N GLU A 5 -12.94 -9.71 -35.19
CA GLU A 5 -13.38 -9.63 -36.58
C GLU A 5 -12.23 -9.14 -37.47
N ARG A 6 -12.12 -9.74 -38.66
CA ARG A 6 -11.26 -9.24 -39.73
C ARG A 6 -12.06 -8.17 -40.47
N GLN A 7 -11.50 -6.97 -40.56
CA GLN A 7 -12.11 -5.87 -41.32
C GLN A 7 -11.31 -5.61 -42.58
N ARG A 8 -11.98 -5.55 -43.74
CA ARG A 8 -11.38 -5.01 -44.97
C ARG A 8 -11.82 -3.55 -45.09
N LYS A 9 -10.88 -2.63 -45.30
CA LYS A 9 -11.16 -1.19 -45.38
C LYS A 9 -10.69 -0.57 -46.70
N ALA A 10 -11.43 0.42 -47.19
CA ALA A 10 -11.02 1.33 -48.26
C ALA A 10 -10.96 2.75 -47.66
N GLY A 11 -9.76 3.19 -47.26
CA GLY A 11 -9.62 4.34 -46.38
C GLY A 11 -10.25 4.06 -45.01
N GLU A 12 -11.17 4.92 -44.56
CA GLU A 12 -11.92 4.72 -43.31
C GLU A 12 -13.19 3.86 -43.47
N LEU A 13 -13.65 3.63 -44.71
CA LEU A 13 -14.85 2.84 -45.00
C LEU A 13 -14.58 1.35 -44.80
N ILE A 14 -15.41 0.69 -43.99
CA ILE A 14 -15.35 -0.76 -43.77
C ILE A 14 -16.13 -1.45 -44.90
N VAL A 15 -15.42 -2.17 -45.76
CA VAL A 15 -15.93 -2.89 -46.94
C VAL A 15 -16.52 -4.25 -46.56
N SER A 16 -15.91 -4.96 -45.60
CA SER A 16 -16.44 -6.21 -45.07
C SER A 16 -15.97 -6.46 -43.64
N ARG A 17 -16.77 -7.24 -42.88
CA ARG A 17 -16.47 -7.73 -41.54
C ARG A 17 -16.70 -9.23 -41.48
N GLU A 18 -15.69 -9.99 -41.09
CA GLU A 18 -15.80 -11.44 -40.92
C GLU A 18 -15.41 -11.82 -39.48
N PRO A 19 -16.19 -12.65 -38.77
CA PRO A 19 -15.78 -13.16 -37.48
C PRO A 19 -14.50 -14.00 -37.64
N LEU A 20 -13.46 -13.67 -36.86
CA LEU A 20 -12.21 -14.41 -36.85
C LEU A 20 -12.38 -15.65 -35.95
N THR A 21 -12.77 -16.77 -36.54
CA THR A 21 -12.79 -18.08 -35.89
C THR A 21 -11.38 -18.67 -35.92
N GLY A 22 -10.73 -18.75 -34.75
CA GLY A 22 -9.36 -19.28 -34.62
C GLY A 22 -8.28 -18.21 -34.71
N LEU A 23 -8.27 -17.26 -33.77
CA LEU A 23 -7.11 -16.40 -33.57
C LEU A 23 -5.93 -17.26 -33.12
N ASP A 24 -4.76 -17.04 -33.73
CA ASP A 24 -3.47 -17.46 -33.18
C ASP A 24 -3.36 -16.99 -31.71
N ASP A 25 -2.90 -17.87 -30.83
CA ASP A 25 -2.76 -17.61 -29.40
C ASP A 25 -1.88 -16.37 -29.13
N ALA A 26 -0.90 -16.11 -30.00
CA ALA A 26 -0.08 -14.91 -29.95
C ALA A 26 -0.90 -13.64 -30.24
N ALA A 27 -1.70 -13.64 -31.31
CA ALA A 27 -2.57 -12.52 -31.67
C ALA A 27 -3.65 -12.27 -30.61
N ARG A 28 -4.20 -13.33 -30.01
CA ARG A 28 -5.14 -13.21 -28.88
C ARG A 28 -4.47 -12.54 -27.68
N SER A 29 -3.28 -13.01 -27.29
CA SER A 29 -2.54 -12.46 -26.15
C SER A 29 -2.22 -10.98 -26.34
N GLN A 30 -1.76 -10.59 -27.53
CA GLN A 30 -1.52 -9.17 -27.85
C GLN A 30 -2.80 -8.32 -27.76
N ALA A 31 -3.94 -8.83 -28.24
CA ALA A 31 -5.22 -8.13 -28.13
C ALA A 31 -5.67 -7.96 -26.67
N LEU A 32 -5.41 -8.96 -25.81
CA LEU A 32 -5.67 -8.89 -24.37
C LEU A 32 -4.78 -7.85 -23.68
N LEU A 33 -3.48 -7.79 -24.02
CA LEU A 33 -2.57 -6.77 -23.50
C LEU A 33 -3.01 -5.36 -23.90
N ALA A 34 -3.36 -5.15 -25.18
CA ALA A 34 -3.86 -3.87 -25.68
C ALA A 34 -5.15 -3.43 -24.97
N LEU A 35 -6.02 -4.38 -24.64
CA LEU A 35 -7.21 -4.11 -23.85
C LEU A 35 -6.85 -3.66 -22.42
N VAL A 36 -5.92 -4.34 -21.74
CA VAL A 36 -5.44 -3.93 -20.40
C VAL A 36 -4.85 -2.52 -20.46
N ARG A 37 -4.03 -2.19 -21.48
CA ARG A 37 -3.52 -0.82 -21.66
C ARG A 37 -4.61 0.23 -21.76
N ARG A 38 -5.66 -0.05 -22.53
CA ARG A 38 -6.76 0.89 -22.76
C ARG A 38 -7.68 1.05 -21.55
N LYS A 39 -7.92 -0.04 -20.80
CA LYS A 39 -8.87 -0.05 -19.67
C LYS A 39 -8.19 0.20 -18.32
N GLY A 40 -6.86 0.11 -18.26
CA GLY A 40 -6.08 0.26 -17.05
C GLY A 40 -5.87 -1.06 -16.30
N LEU A 41 -5.00 -1.00 -15.29
CA LEU A 41 -4.66 -2.13 -14.42
C LEU A 41 -5.85 -2.60 -13.56
N GLU A 42 -6.89 -1.78 -13.41
CA GLU A 42 -8.13 -2.10 -12.69
C GLU A 42 -8.92 -3.27 -13.31
N LEU A 43 -8.58 -3.70 -14.53
CA LEU A 43 -9.10 -4.96 -15.07
C LEU A 43 -8.54 -6.20 -14.37
N LEU A 44 -7.38 -6.07 -13.73
CA LEU A 44 -6.71 -7.16 -13.02
C LEU A 44 -7.22 -7.23 -11.58
N PRO A 45 -7.13 -8.39 -10.91
CA PRO A 45 -7.69 -8.58 -9.57
C PRO A 45 -6.80 -7.97 -8.49
N TRP A 46 -6.64 -6.64 -8.51
CA TRP A 46 -5.94 -5.91 -7.46
C TRP A 46 -6.71 -5.97 -6.15
N THR A 47 -5.99 -6.29 -5.08
CA THR A 47 -6.51 -6.22 -3.72
C THR A 47 -5.89 -5.04 -2.98
N PRO A 48 -6.55 -4.51 -1.93
CA PRO A 48 -5.95 -3.50 -1.06
C PRO A 48 -4.59 -3.94 -0.51
N GLU A 49 -4.43 -5.20 -0.13
CA GLU A 49 -3.16 -5.78 0.34
C GLU A 49 -2.06 -5.73 -0.71
N LEU A 50 -2.40 -6.00 -1.98
CA LEU A 50 -1.42 -5.97 -3.07
C LEU A 50 -1.03 -4.54 -3.45
N ARG A 51 -1.97 -3.58 -3.34
CA ARG A 51 -1.67 -2.15 -3.47
C ARG A 51 -0.74 -1.66 -2.35
N GLN A 52 -0.98 -2.10 -1.12
CA GLN A 52 -0.08 -1.82 0.01
C GLN A 52 1.32 -2.44 -0.22
N TRP A 53 1.39 -3.67 -0.74
CA TRP A 53 2.66 -4.31 -1.11
C TRP A 53 3.41 -3.52 -2.19
N GLN A 54 2.73 -3.11 -3.26
CA GLN A 54 3.29 -2.28 -4.33
C GLN A 54 3.83 -0.95 -3.78
N ALA A 55 3.07 -0.31 -2.88
CA ALA A 55 3.47 0.95 -2.27
C ALA A 55 4.69 0.83 -1.34
N ARG A 56 4.85 -0.31 -0.63
CA ARG A 56 6.07 -0.60 0.14
C ARG A 56 7.31 -0.68 -0.76
N VAL A 57 7.21 -1.34 -1.91
CA VAL A 57 8.30 -1.40 -2.90
C VAL A 57 8.62 -0.01 -3.45
N ALA A 58 7.58 0.76 -3.81
CA ALA A 58 7.74 2.12 -4.32
C ALA A 58 8.41 3.06 -3.31
N LEU A 59 8.06 2.96 -2.02
CA LEU A 59 8.70 3.72 -0.95
C LEU A 59 10.20 3.44 -0.86
N LEU A 60 10.60 2.16 -0.85
CA LEU A 60 12.01 1.82 -0.73
C LEU A 60 12.80 2.24 -1.99
N ARG A 61 12.17 2.13 -3.16
CA ARG A 61 12.73 2.67 -4.41
C ARG A 61 12.95 4.18 -4.34
N SER A 62 11.97 4.95 -3.87
CA SER A 62 12.11 6.42 -3.79
C SER A 62 13.21 6.81 -2.82
N LEU A 63 13.29 6.18 -1.64
CA LEU A 63 14.33 6.44 -0.64
C LEU A 63 15.74 6.09 -1.12
N ASP A 64 15.86 5.13 -2.03
CA ASP A 64 17.15 4.82 -2.67
C ASP A 64 17.51 5.88 -3.71
N ILE A 65 16.57 6.24 -4.60
CA ILE A 65 16.77 7.26 -5.64
C ILE A 65 17.14 8.62 -5.05
N ASP A 66 16.50 9.01 -3.94
CA ASP A 66 16.80 10.26 -3.23
C ASP A 66 18.25 10.31 -2.73
N LYS A 67 18.87 9.16 -2.45
CA LYS A 67 20.24 9.04 -1.94
C LYS A 67 21.28 8.79 -3.03
N SER A 68 20.95 7.96 -4.00
CA SER A 68 21.81 7.52 -5.09
C SER A 68 20.89 7.38 -6.29
N ALA A 69 21.17 8.05 -7.41
CA ALA A 69 20.27 8.15 -8.58
C ALA A 69 19.83 6.81 -9.24
N THR A 70 20.13 5.67 -8.61
CA THR A 70 19.79 4.30 -8.96
C THR A 70 19.22 3.57 -7.74
N SER A 71 18.29 2.64 -7.94
CA SER A 71 17.76 1.78 -6.87
C SER A 71 17.73 0.31 -7.31
N GLU A 72 17.98 -0.59 -6.36
CA GLU A 72 17.81 -2.04 -6.54
C GLU A 72 16.33 -2.44 -6.58
N TRP A 73 15.44 -1.65 -5.96
CA TRP A 73 14.00 -1.90 -5.98
C TRP A 73 13.43 -1.64 -7.37
N PRO A 74 12.70 -2.60 -7.98
CA PRO A 74 12.14 -2.41 -9.30
C PRO A 74 11.08 -1.30 -9.31
N ASP A 75 10.95 -0.63 -10.46
CA ASP A 75 9.81 0.26 -10.68
C ASP A 75 8.57 -0.59 -10.96
N LEU A 76 7.69 -0.67 -9.96
CA LEU A 76 6.40 -1.33 -10.07
C LEU A 76 5.25 -0.33 -10.10
N SER A 77 5.50 0.93 -10.50
CA SER A 77 4.43 1.92 -10.66
C SER A 77 3.41 1.46 -11.71
N ASP A 78 2.18 1.97 -11.63
CA ASP A 78 1.13 1.62 -12.59
C ASP A 78 1.54 1.95 -14.04
N ALA A 79 2.27 3.05 -14.22
CA ALA A 79 2.83 3.43 -15.53
C ALA A 79 3.83 2.38 -16.05
N GLN A 80 4.77 1.94 -15.21
CA GLN A 80 5.77 0.95 -15.59
C GLN A 80 5.16 -0.43 -15.83
N LEU A 81 4.19 -0.84 -15.00
CA LEU A 81 3.47 -2.10 -15.18
C LEU A 81 2.67 -2.11 -16.49
N LEU A 82 2.05 -1.00 -16.88
CA LEU A 82 1.35 -0.87 -18.17
C LEU A 82 2.32 -0.85 -19.36
N ALA A 83 3.49 -0.25 -19.20
CA ALA A 83 4.51 -0.20 -20.24
C ALA A 83 5.12 -1.58 -20.52
N THR A 84 5.20 -2.44 -19.50
CA THR A 84 5.93 -3.73 -19.55
C THR A 84 5.03 -4.97 -19.48
N LEU A 85 3.74 -4.86 -19.83
CA LEU A 85 2.79 -5.98 -19.73
C LEU A 85 3.25 -7.24 -20.49
N GLU A 86 3.97 -7.10 -21.61
CA GLU A 86 4.55 -8.23 -22.36
C GLU A 86 5.49 -9.06 -21.50
N ASN A 87 6.23 -8.42 -20.60
CA ASN A 87 7.27 -9.09 -19.82
C ASN A 87 6.67 -9.86 -18.65
N TRP A 88 5.67 -9.28 -17.97
CA TRP A 88 5.18 -9.83 -16.70
C TRP A 88 3.79 -10.46 -16.78
N LEU A 89 2.90 -9.97 -17.65
CA LEU A 89 1.53 -10.46 -17.72
C LEU A 89 1.33 -11.49 -18.83
N MET A 90 1.96 -11.28 -19.99
CA MET A 90 1.80 -12.15 -21.17
C MET A 90 1.97 -13.65 -20.90
N PRO A 91 2.97 -14.11 -20.11
CA PRO A 91 3.14 -15.54 -19.83
C PRO A 91 1.92 -16.19 -19.16
N TYR A 92 1.07 -15.39 -18.51
CA TYR A 92 -0.09 -15.86 -17.74
C TYR A 92 -1.42 -15.73 -18.51
N LEU A 93 -1.42 -15.17 -19.72
CA LEU A 93 -2.63 -14.92 -20.52
C LEU A 93 -3.13 -16.14 -21.32
N GLY A 94 -2.37 -17.24 -21.39
CA GLY A 94 -2.74 -18.40 -22.20
C GLY A 94 -4.15 -18.94 -21.92
N LYS A 95 -4.60 -18.91 -20.66
CA LYS A 95 -5.94 -19.38 -20.21
C LYS A 95 -7.04 -18.32 -20.28
N VAL A 96 -6.70 -17.07 -20.59
CA VAL A 96 -7.64 -15.95 -20.63
C VAL A 96 -8.31 -15.91 -22.01
N THR A 97 -9.58 -16.29 -22.07
CA THR A 97 -10.38 -16.29 -23.32
C THR A 97 -11.53 -15.29 -23.29
N ARG A 98 -11.91 -14.81 -22.09
CA ARG A 98 -12.93 -13.76 -21.90
C ARG A 98 -12.58 -12.81 -20.77
N LEU A 99 -13.23 -11.64 -20.74
CA LEU A 99 -12.92 -10.56 -19.79
C LEU A 99 -13.01 -11.03 -18.34
N SER A 100 -14.02 -11.85 -18.04
CA SER A 100 -14.23 -12.42 -16.71
C SER A 100 -13.15 -13.42 -16.29
N HIS A 101 -12.22 -13.82 -17.17
CA HIS A 101 -11.09 -14.67 -16.77
C HIS A 101 -9.93 -13.85 -16.18
N PHE A 102 -9.87 -12.53 -16.39
CA PHE A 102 -8.84 -11.71 -15.74
C PHE A 102 -8.91 -11.79 -14.22
N SER A 103 -10.12 -11.88 -13.66
CA SER A 103 -10.32 -12.02 -12.21
C SER A 103 -9.84 -13.35 -11.63
N GLN A 104 -9.48 -14.32 -12.48
CA GLN A 104 -8.97 -15.63 -12.06
C GLN A 104 -7.43 -15.67 -12.04
N LEU A 105 -6.75 -14.61 -12.49
CA LEU A 105 -5.30 -14.53 -12.43
C LEU A 105 -4.85 -14.40 -10.97
N ASP A 106 -3.84 -15.18 -10.59
CA ASP A 106 -3.14 -14.98 -9.31
C ASP A 106 -2.17 -13.80 -9.43
N LEU A 107 -2.74 -12.59 -9.41
CA LEU A 107 -2.00 -11.35 -9.57
C LEU A 107 -0.94 -11.17 -8.47
N SER A 108 -1.21 -11.64 -7.25
CA SER A 108 -0.25 -11.58 -6.15
C SER A 108 1.01 -12.36 -6.47
N SER A 109 0.89 -13.62 -6.91
CA SER A 109 2.05 -14.43 -7.28
C SER A 109 2.78 -13.85 -8.50
N ILE A 110 2.04 -13.38 -9.50
CA ILE A 110 2.61 -12.76 -10.70
C ILE A 110 3.47 -11.54 -10.35
N LEU A 111 2.95 -10.60 -9.56
CA LEU A 111 3.69 -9.39 -9.20
C LEU A 111 4.86 -9.68 -8.25
N ARG A 112 4.70 -10.63 -7.32
CA ARG A 112 5.78 -11.01 -6.41
C ARG A 112 6.98 -11.61 -7.15
N ASN A 113 6.77 -12.28 -8.28
CA ASN A 113 7.85 -12.78 -9.13
C ASN A 113 8.69 -11.66 -9.77
N LEU A 114 8.20 -10.42 -9.78
CA LEU A 114 8.96 -9.25 -10.26
C LEU A 114 9.96 -8.73 -9.23
N LEU A 115 9.93 -9.26 -8.01
CA LEU A 115 10.81 -8.84 -6.92
C LEU A 115 11.92 -9.88 -6.71
N PRO A 116 13.13 -9.69 -7.30
CA PRO A 116 14.20 -10.68 -7.23
C PRO A 116 14.73 -10.85 -5.79
N TRP A 117 15.20 -12.05 -5.48
CA TRP A 117 15.88 -12.30 -4.20
C TRP A 117 17.17 -11.45 -4.10
N PRO A 118 17.50 -10.85 -2.94
CA PRO A 118 16.90 -10.98 -1.61
C PRO A 118 15.80 -9.95 -1.26
N LEU A 119 15.33 -9.16 -2.23
CA LEU A 119 14.43 -8.03 -1.97
C LEU A 119 13.13 -8.38 -1.23
N PRO A 120 12.47 -9.55 -1.43
CA PRO A 120 11.29 -9.90 -0.65
C PRO A 120 11.55 -9.94 0.86
N GLN A 121 12.68 -10.48 1.30
CA GLN A 121 13.04 -10.52 2.73
C GLN A 121 13.38 -9.12 3.25
N GLN A 122 14.11 -8.34 2.44
CA GLN A 122 14.44 -6.96 2.78
C GLN A 122 13.19 -6.08 2.88
N LEU A 123 12.14 -6.34 2.09
CA LEU A 123 10.89 -5.59 2.09
C LEU A 123 10.16 -5.77 3.43
N GLU A 124 10.13 -7.00 3.94
CA GLU A 124 9.53 -7.31 5.23
C GLU A 124 10.30 -6.66 6.40
N ALA A 125 11.63 -6.58 6.31
CA ALA A 125 12.45 -5.93 7.33
C ALA A 125 12.39 -4.39 7.27
N GLN A 126 12.51 -3.82 6.07
CA GLN A 126 12.65 -2.37 5.89
C GLN A 126 11.31 -1.63 5.85
N ALA A 127 10.27 -2.25 5.33
CA ALA A 127 8.93 -1.66 5.25
C ALA A 127 7.90 -2.66 5.77
N PRO A 128 7.86 -2.97 7.08
CA PRO A 128 6.98 -4.00 7.62
C PRO A 128 5.50 -3.63 7.48
N GLN A 129 4.60 -4.61 7.42
CA GLN A 129 3.15 -4.35 7.34
C GLN A 129 2.58 -3.74 8.64
N THR A 130 3.20 -4.07 9.77
CA THR A 130 2.78 -3.64 11.10
C THR A 130 3.99 -3.28 11.94
N ILE A 131 3.83 -2.39 12.91
CA ILE A 131 4.82 -2.10 13.94
C ILE A 131 4.22 -2.38 15.32
N GLN A 132 5.03 -2.96 16.21
CA GLN A 132 4.66 -3.10 17.61
C GLN A 132 4.87 -1.76 18.32
N VAL A 133 3.83 -1.24 18.96
CA VAL A 133 3.88 -0.01 19.78
C VAL A 133 4.07 -0.37 21.26
N PRO A 134 4.44 0.59 22.15
CA PRO A 134 4.77 0.29 23.55
C PRO A 134 3.69 -0.47 24.34
N SER A 135 2.41 -0.33 23.96
CA SER A 135 1.30 -1.11 24.56
C SER A 135 1.37 -2.61 24.27
N GLY A 136 2.28 -3.05 23.37
CA GLY A 136 2.39 -4.40 22.86
C GLY A 136 1.54 -4.68 21.61
N SER A 137 0.65 -3.76 21.21
CA SER A 137 -0.20 -3.93 20.02
C SER A 137 0.60 -3.85 18.72
N ASN A 138 0.23 -4.66 17.73
CA ASN A 138 0.72 -4.54 16.36
C ASN A 138 -0.22 -3.64 15.55
N ILE A 139 0.28 -2.48 15.12
CA ILE A 139 -0.49 -1.48 14.39
C ILE A 139 -0.10 -1.53 12.91
N ARG A 140 -1.09 -1.67 12.02
CA ARG A 140 -0.88 -1.68 10.57
C ARG A 140 -0.40 -0.30 10.08
N ILE A 141 0.61 -0.32 9.23
CA ILE A 141 1.10 0.87 8.54
C ILE A 141 0.34 0.98 7.21
N ASP A 142 -0.14 2.17 6.91
CA ASP A 142 -0.75 2.50 5.62
C ASP A 142 0.29 3.15 4.70
N TYR A 143 0.68 2.41 3.68
CA TYR A 143 1.65 2.82 2.67
C TYR A 143 1.01 3.51 1.46
N SER A 144 -0.32 3.64 1.40
CA SER A 144 -0.98 4.36 0.31
C SER A 144 -0.70 5.86 0.32
N GLU A 145 -0.15 6.36 1.43
CA GLU A 145 0.14 7.76 1.70
C GLU A 145 1.64 7.99 1.83
N GLN A 146 2.06 9.22 1.52
CA GLN A 146 3.46 9.63 1.59
C GLN A 146 3.60 10.85 2.53
N PRO A 147 4.36 10.75 3.63
CA PRO A 147 4.95 9.53 4.19
C PRO A 147 3.89 8.55 4.74
N PRO A 148 4.24 7.25 4.92
CA PRO A 148 3.32 6.23 5.40
C PRO A 148 2.71 6.57 6.76
N ILE A 149 1.45 6.16 6.95
CA ILE A 149 0.65 6.55 8.10
C ILE A 149 0.57 5.43 9.13
N LEU A 150 0.74 5.80 10.39
CA LEU A 150 0.44 4.96 11.55
C LEU A 150 -0.76 5.53 12.29
N SER A 151 -1.92 4.90 12.11
CA SER A 151 -3.16 5.27 12.82
C SER A 151 -3.22 4.52 14.15
N VAL A 152 -2.95 5.21 15.25
CA VAL A 152 -2.75 4.61 16.57
C VAL A 152 -3.45 5.41 17.66
N ARG A 153 -4.04 4.73 18.64
CA ARG A 153 -4.62 5.41 19.79
C ARG A 153 -3.51 6.04 20.63
N LEU A 154 -3.72 7.29 21.05
CA LEU A 154 -2.72 8.08 21.78
C LEU A 154 -2.13 7.32 22.98
N GLN A 155 -2.99 6.72 23.79
CA GLN A 155 -2.64 5.92 24.97
C GLN A 155 -1.72 4.72 24.72
N GLU A 156 -1.62 4.25 23.47
CA GLU A 156 -0.75 3.14 23.11
C GLU A 156 0.68 3.59 22.82
N LEU A 157 0.91 4.90 22.73
CA LEU A 157 2.22 5.52 22.53
C LEU A 157 2.82 6.14 23.80
N PHE A 158 2.16 6.03 24.97
CA PHE A 158 2.78 6.47 26.22
C PHE A 158 4.13 5.77 26.44
N GLY A 159 5.09 6.48 27.02
CA GLY A 159 6.46 6.00 27.14
C GLY A 159 7.30 6.12 25.87
N LEU A 160 6.72 6.43 24.71
CA LEU A 160 7.48 6.62 23.46
C LEU A 160 7.88 8.08 23.28
N SER A 161 9.17 8.35 23.30
CA SER A 161 9.74 9.70 23.12
C SER A 161 9.68 10.18 21.67
N ASP A 162 10.09 9.31 20.74
CA ASP A 162 10.37 9.68 19.36
C ASP A 162 9.39 9.05 18.38
N THR A 163 9.15 9.74 17.27
CA THR A 163 8.32 9.20 16.19
C THR A 163 8.94 7.93 15.63
N PRO A 164 8.20 6.81 15.52
CA PRO A 164 8.70 5.58 14.91
C PRO A 164 9.22 5.82 13.49
N ARG A 165 10.31 5.14 13.18
CA ARG A 165 10.95 5.16 11.86
C ARG A 165 11.02 3.75 11.27
N ILE A 166 10.90 3.67 9.96
CA ILE A 166 11.11 2.45 9.16
C ILE A 166 12.26 2.68 8.17
N ALA A 167 12.52 1.68 7.32
CA ALA A 167 13.55 1.71 6.28
C ALA A 167 14.95 2.02 6.83
N ASN A 168 15.32 1.37 7.94
CA ASN A 168 16.57 1.60 8.68
C ASN A 168 16.74 3.06 9.14
N GLY A 169 15.65 3.67 9.62
CA GLY A 169 15.66 5.03 10.16
C GLY A 169 15.47 6.14 9.11
N ARG A 170 15.45 5.79 7.82
CA ARG A 170 15.32 6.76 6.71
C ARG A 170 13.92 7.38 6.62
N GLN A 171 12.88 6.62 6.96
CA GLN A 171 11.49 7.06 6.82
C GLN A 171 10.84 7.26 8.18
N VAL A 172 10.50 8.52 8.51
CA VAL A 172 9.66 8.86 9.66
C VAL A 172 8.19 8.59 9.32
N LEU A 173 7.45 7.94 10.21
CA LEU A 173 6.01 7.72 10.01
C LEU A 173 5.19 8.98 10.32
N LYS A 174 4.10 9.18 9.58
CA LYS A 174 3.05 10.16 9.93
C LYS A 174 2.10 9.51 10.92
N LEU A 175 2.02 10.06 12.12
CA LEU A 175 1.13 9.56 13.16
C LEU A 175 -0.24 10.22 13.02
N HIS A 176 -1.27 9.38 12.86
CA HIS A 176 -2.65 9.77 13.08
C HIS A 176 -3.01 9.33 14.49
N LEU A 177 -2.90 10.27 15.45
CA LEU A 177 -3.23 10.01 16.83
C LEU A 177 -4.74 9.96 16.98
N LEU A 178 -5.22 8.87 17.58
CA LEU A 178 -6.64 8.59 17.73
C LEU A 178 -7.07 8.66 19.20
N SER A 179 -8.32 9.08 19.41
CA SER A 179 -9.05 8.91 20.67
C SER A 179 -9.38 7.44 20.97
N PRO A 180 -9.87 7.10 22.18
CA PRO A 180 -10.29 5.73 22.49
C PRO A 180 -11.35 5.17 21.53
N ALA A 181 -12.24 6.02 21.01
CA ALA A 181 -13.24 5.67 20.02
C ALA A 181 -12.70 5.66 18.56
N ARG A 182 -11.38 5.65 18.38
CA ARG A 182 -10.68 5.64 17.08
C ARG A 182 -10.97 6.83 16.17
N ARG A 183 -11.42 7.96 16.73
CA ARG A 183 -11.55 9.22 15.98
C ARG A 183 -10.22 9.97 15.96
N PRO A 184 -9.79 10.54 14.82
CA PRO A 184 -8.59 11.37 14.76
C PRO A 184 -8.66 12.54 15.74
N VAL A 185 -7.56 12.80 16.44
CA VAL A 185 -7.42 13.93 17.37
C VAL A 185 -6.26 14.84 17.01
N GLN A 186 -5.19 14.28 16.45
CA GLN A 186 -4.02 15.03 16.01
C GLN A 186 -3.29 14.26 14.91
N VAL A 187 -2.69 14.99 13.98
CA VAL A 187 -1.73 14.45 13.01
C VAL A 187 -0.36 15.05 13.32
N THR A 188 0.69 14.23 13.38
CA THR A 188 2.07 14.71 13.62
C THR A 188 3.10 13.79 12.98
N GLN A 189 4.27 14.34 12.63
CA GLN A 189 5.50 13.59 12.34
C GLN A 189 6.57 13.81 13.42
N ASP A 190 6.28 14.66 14.41
CA ASP A 190 7.13 14.98 15.54
C ASP A 190 6.38 14.69 16.84
N LEU A 191 6.52 13.45 17.30
CA LEU A 191 5.90 12.96 18.52
C LEU A 191 6.48 13.66 19.76
N ALA A 192 7.78 13.98 19.75
CA ALA A 192 8.44 14.65 20.86
C ALA A 192 7.87 16.05 21.08
N ASN A 193 7.68 16.82 20.00
CA ASN A 193 7.03 18.13 20.08
C ASN A 193 5.56 18.03 20.47
N PHE A 194 4.85 17.01 19.96
CA PHE A 194 3.47 16.74 20.37
C PHE A 194 3.35 16.58 21.89
N TRP A 195 4.20 15.77 22.51
CA TRP A 195 4.19 15.57 23.96
C TRP A 195 4.48 16.85 24.75
N ARG A 196 5.45 17.65 24.30
CA ARG A 196 5.88 18.87 24.99
C ARG A 196 4.87 20.01 24.92
N SER A 197 4.14 20.13 23.81
CA SER A 197 3.36 21.35 23.53
C SER A 197 1.86 21.08 23.34
N THR A 198 1.49 20.04 22.60
CA THR A 198 0.09 19.84 22.15
C THR A 198 -0.69 18.89 23.05
N TYR A 199 -0.01 17.95 23.71
CA TYR A 199 -0.66 16.92 24.52
C TYR A 199 -1.54 17.49 25.63
N ILE A 200 -1.14 18.59 26.27
CA ILE A 200 -1.87 19.17 27.40
C ILE A 200 -3.29 19.61 26.98
N GLU A 201 -3.43 20.19 25.79
CA GLU A 201 -4.71 20.63 25.25
C GLU A 201 -5.57 19.44 24.84
N VAL A 202 -4.98 18.49 24.10
CA VAL A 202 -5.64 17.25 23.68
C VAL A 202 -6.12 16.43 24.88
N LYS A 203 -5.31 16.37 25.94
CA LYS A 203 -5.64 15.70 27.19
C LYS A 203 -6.86 16.32 27.86
N LYS A 204 -6.99 17.66 27.90
CA LYS A 204 -8.15 18.33 28.53
C LYS A 204 -9.45 17.93 27.83
N ASP A 205 -9.47 17.96 26.50
CA ASP A 205 -10.63 17.53 25.72
C ASP A 205 -10.94 16.04 25.90
N LEU A 206 -9.92 15.18 25.79
CA LEU A 206 -10.08 13.73 25.91
C LEU A 206 -10.49 13.29 27.31
N LYS A 207 -9.98 13.93 28.37
CA LYS A 207 -10.39 13.64 29.75
C LYS A 207 -11.86 13.99 29.98
N GLY A 208 -12.37 15.06 29.37
CA GLY A 208 -13.79 15.41 29.42
C GLY A 208 -14.68 14.39 28.70
N ARG A 209 -14.31 13.98 27.48
CA ARG A 209 -15.09 13.02 26.67
C ARG A 209 -14.96 11.57 27.12
N TYR A 210 -13.80 11.20 27.67
CA TYR A 210 -13.44 9.83 28.04
C TYR A 210 -12.86 9.76 29.47
N PRO A 211 -13.65 10.10 30.50
CA PRO A 211 -13.15 10.26 31.88
C PRO A 211 -12.67 8.96 32.54
N LYS A 212 -13.11 7.80 32.04
CA LYS A 212 -12.69 6.48 32.55
C LYS A 212 -11.30 6.05 32.06
N HIS A 213 -10.76 6.69 31.02
CA HIS A 213 -9.47 6.32 30.42
C HIS A 213 -8.30 6.94 31.18
N TYR A 214 -7.14 6.28 31.10
CA TYR A 214 -5.91 6.76 31.69
C TYR A 214 -5.31 7.93 30.89
N TRP A 215 -5.20 9.09 31.53
CA TRP A 215 -4.66 10.33 30.97
C TRP A 215 -3.57 10.91 31.90
N PRO A 216 -2.32 10.41 31.81
CA PRO A 216 -1.22 10.79 32.70
C PRO A 216 -0.87 12.28 32.60
N ASP A 217 -0.33 12.86 33.68
CA ASP A 217 0.27 14.21 33.64
C ASP A 217 1.57 14.21 32.84
N ASP A 218 2.39 13.18 33.01
CA ASP A 218 3.60 12.95 32.21
C ASP A 218 3.42 11.73 31.29
N PRO A 219 3.19 11.92 29.98
CA PRO A 219 3.02 10.82 29.03
C PRO A 219 4.32 10.08 28.69
N LEU A 220 5.50 10.65 28.99
CA LEU A 220 6.80 10.06 28.64
C LEU A 220 7.25 8.98 29.62
N VAL A 221 6.72 8.98 30.84
CA VAL A 221 7.01 7.95 31.86
C VAL A 221 5.81 7.03 32.15
N ALA A 222 4.68 7.29 31.50
CA ALA A 222 3.45 6.54 31.71
C ALA A 222 3.46 5.18 31.00
N GLU A 223 2.86 4.18 31.64
CA GLU A 223 2.68 2.85 31.03
C GLU A 223 1.65 2.92 29.89
N ALA A 224 2.07 2.55 28.68
CA ALA A 224 1.16 2.43 27.54
C ALA A 224 0.13 1.32 27.75
N THR A 225 -1.10 1.56 27.30
CA THR A 225 -2.17 0.57 27.45
C THR A 225 -3.12 0.57 26.28
N ALA A 226 -3.39 -0.63 25.76
CA ALA A 226 -4.47 -0.86 24.80
C ALA A 226 -5.86 -0.90 25.48
N ARG A 227 -5.93 -0.88 26.80
CA ARG A 227 -7.15 -0.99 27.62
C ARG A 227 -7.60 0.37 28.13
N VAL A 228 -8.69 0.39 28.89
CA VAL A 228 -9.19 1.61 29.55
C VAL A 228 -8.18 2.11 30.59
N LYS A 229 -7.53 1.19 31.32
CA LYS A 229 -6.46 1.46 32.30
C LYS A 229 -5.29 0.47 32.15
N PRO A 230 -4.06 0.82 32.58
CA PRO A 230 -2.94 -0.11 32.71
C PRO A 230 -3.24 -1.28 33.66
N ARG A 231 -2.46 -2.37 33.57
CA ARG A 231 -2.64 -3.52 34.48
C ARG A 231 -2.17 -3.13 35.89
N GLY A 232 -3.04 -3.28 36.89
CA GLY A 232 -2.72 -2.99 38.29
C GLY A 232 -3.10 -1.57 38.77
N THR A 233 -4.00 -0.88 38.06
CA THR A 233 -4.51 0.48 38.39
C THR A 233 -6.04 0.58 38.34
#